data_AF-A0A955J6V5-F1
#
_entry.id   AF-A0A955J6V5-F1
#
_cell.length_a   1.000
_cell.length_b   1.000
_cell.length_c   1.000
_cell.angle_alpha   90.00
_cell.angle_beta   90.00
_cell.angle_gamma   90.00
#
_symmetry.space_group_name_H-M   'P 1'
#
loop_
_entity.id
_entity.type
_entity.pdbx_description
1 polymer ?
#
loop_
_entity_poly.entity_id
_entity_poly.type
_entity_poly.pdbx_seq_one_letter_code
_entity_poly.pdbx_strand_id
1 'polypeptide(L)'
;WFSITSSSDGTKLAAGVFGGSIYLATQETETPPAENGNTNTVGLVTPTSSISAFSLRPVTLTTPTGTNITSSSTVPESSLATQDSTNQYPLGLVNFQMTTNQTNNQIVLTFETNLLPSQVTPRKFNPNTNSYSNLPGSAGATVTETTINGKHHLVLTYTLIDNGELDLDPTAGVVRDPVGLAVSNATYDELARTGEGYVKIIAIASSSILMFGISVIKLRRRRGTVYKIIQTRA
;
A
#
# COMPACT_ATOMS: atom_id res chain seq x y z
N TRP A 1 8.31 -23.99 -17.49
CA TRP A 1 7.66 -24.37 -16.22
C TRP A 1 6.46 -25.23 -16.51
N PHE A 2 6.26 -26.30 -15.74
CA PHE A 2 5.15 -27.24 -15.88
C PHE A 2 4.08 -27.02 -14.79
N SER A 3 4.50 -26.58 -13.61
CA SER A 3 3.60 -26.20 -12.52
C SER A 3 4.14 -24.97 -11.79
N ILE A 4 3.23 -24.17 -11.26
CA ILE A 4 3.51 -23.03 -10.37
C ILE A 4 2.48 -23.09 -9.24
N THR A 5 2.91 -22.85 -8.01
CA THR A 5 2.02 -22.71 -6.84
C THR A 5 2.46 -21.56 -5.97
N SER A 6 1.51 -20.91 -5.32
CA SER A 6 1.75 -19.87 -4.31
C SER A 6 1.10 -20.24 -2.98
N SER A 7 1.61 -19.69 -1.88
CA SER A 7 0.90 -19.73 -0.59
C SER A 7 -0.34 -18.83 -0.63
N SER A 8 -1.31 -19.11 0.25
CA SER A 8 -2.54 -18.30 0.38
C SER A 8 -2.27 -16.86 0.81
N ASP A 9 -1.17 -16.63 1.52
CA ASP A 9 -0.71 -15.31 1.96
C ASP A 9 0.19 -14.59 0.92
N GLY A 10 0.48 -15.23 -0.22
CA GLY A 10 1.28 -14.65 -1.30
C GLY A 10 2.78 -14.51 -1.02
N THR A 11 3.28 -14.98 0.13
CA THR A 11 4.68 -14.81 0.54
C THR A 11 5.62 -15.87 -0.04
N LYS A 12 5.08 -16.99 -0.55
CA LYS A 12 5.86 -18.11 -1.09
C LYS A 12 5.41 -18.42 -2.50
N LEU A 13 6.36 -18.66 -3.39
CA LEU A 13 6.13 -19.15 -4.75
C LEU A 13 7.10 -20.28 -5.06
N ALA A 14 6.58 -21.36 -5.66
CA ALA A 14 7.38 -22.49 -6.12
C ALA A 14 7.02 -22.82 -7.57
N ALA A 15 8.02 -23.17 -8.38
CA ALA A 15 7.83 -23.53 -9.78
C ALA A 15 8.56 -24.85 -10.10
N GLY A 16 7.87 -25.77 -10.77
CA GLY A 16 8.41 -27.07 -11.19
C GLY A 16 8.68 -27.11 -12.69
N VAL A 17 9.80 -27.70 -13.09
CA VAL A 17 10.13 -27.99 -14.50
C VAL A 17 9.88 -29.47 -14.79
N PHE A 18 9.24 -29.79 -15.92
CA PHE A 18 9.00 -31.19 -16.30
C PHE A 18 10.32 -31.92 -16.53
N GLY A 19 10.55 -33.01 -15.78
CA GLY A 19 11.82 -33.75 -15.79
C GLY A 19 13.01 -32.99 -15.22
N GLY A 20 12.79 -31.90 -14.47
CA GLY A 20 13.84 -31.04 -13.93
C GLY A 20 13.63 -30.65 -12.47
N SER A 21 14.35 -29.62 -12.01
CA SER A 21 14.35 -29.16 -10.62
C SER A 21 13.08 -28.39 -10.23
N ILE A 22 12.85 -28.31 -8.93
CA ILE A 22 11.90 -27.40 -8.29
C ILE A 22 12.65 -26.15 -7.86
N TYR A 23 12.10 -24.99 -8.18
CA TYR A 23 12.67 -23.70 -7.84
C TYR A 23 11.74 -22.99 -6.87
N LEU A 24 12.31 -22.43 -5.81
CA LEU A 24 11.61 -21.57 -4.85
C LEU A 24 11.92 -20.12 -5.21
N ALA A 25 10.91 -19.27 -5.20
CA ALA A 25 11.12 -17.84 -5.27
C ALA A 25 11.68 -17.38 -3.92
N THR A 26 12.92 -16.92 -3.94
CA THR A 26 13.44 -16.01 -2.92
C THR A 26 12.93 -14.62 -3.25
N GLN A 27 12.16 -14.01 -2.35
CA GLN A 27 12.04 -12.55 -2.38
C GLN A 27 13.41 -12.00 -2.03
N GLU A 28 14.07 -11.39 -3.01
CA GLU A 28 15.16 -10.48 -2.69
C GLU A 28 14.51 -9.26 -2.04
N THR A 29 14.68 -9.12 -0.73
CA THR A 29 14.59 -7.80 -0.11
C THR A 29 15.72 -7.00 -0.73
N GLU A 30 15.41 -6.16 -1.73
CA GLU A 30 16.37 -5.18 -2.21
C GLU A 30 16.75 -4.30 -1.01
N THR A 31 17.90 -4.59 -0.42
CA THR A 31 18.57 -3.66 0.47
C THR A 31 18.88 -2.43 -0.38
N PRO A 32 18.41 -1.23 -0.03
CA PRO A 32 18.92 -0.02 -0.65
C PRO A 32 20.46 -0.04 -0.57
N PRO A 33 21.17 0.50 -1.58
CA PRO A 33 22.63 0.44 -1.62
C PRO A 33 23.19 0.93 -0.29
N ALA A 34 24.00 0.08 0.35
CA ALA A 34 24.54 0.32 1.67
C ALA A 34 25.29 1.65 1.70
N GLU A 35 24.68 2.68 2.28
CA GLU A 35 25.39 3.87 2.71
C GLU A 35 25.99 3.54 4.08
N ASN A 36 27.28 3.21 4.08
CA ASN A 36 28.15 3.03 5.25
C ASN A 36 27.59 2.10 6.34
N GLY A 37 27.83 0.80 6.17
CA GLY A 37 27.32 -0.27 7.03
C GLY A 37 27.35 0.05 8.52
N ASN A 38 26.15 0.18 9.11
CA ASN A 38 25.91 0.14 10.56
C ASN A 38 24.42 0.32 10.94
N THR A 39 23.45 -0.09 10.13
CA THR A 39 22.01 -0.08 10.50
C THR A 39 21.44 -1.49 10.44
N ASN A 40 20.45 -1.80 11.26
CA ASN A 40 19.73 -3.08 11.13
C ASN A 40 18.48 -2.85 10.29
N THR A 41 18.44 -3.52 9.13
CA THR A 41 17.38 -3.33 8.14
C THR A 41 16.67 -4.65 7.86
N VAL A 42 15.34 -4.61 7.84
CA VAL A 42 14.48 -5.73 7.43
C VAL A 42 13.53 -5.26 6.35
N GLY A 43 13.43 -6.03 5.26
CA GLY A 43 12.41 -5.85 4.24
C GLY A 43 11.13 -6.61 4.60
N LEU A 44 10.00 -5.95 4.41
CA LEU A 44 8.64 -6.45 4.60
C LEU A 44 7.81 -6.12 3.36
N VAL A 45 6.56 -6.56 3.37
CA VAL A 45 5.55 -6.19 2.38
C VAL A 45 4.30 -5.69 3.08
N THR A 46 3.61 -4.71 2.49
CA THR A 46 2.30 -4.27 2.99
C THR A 46 1.31 -5.45 2.94
N PRO A 47 0.37 -5.51 3.89
CA PRO A 47 -0.52 -6.66 4.01
C PRO A 47 -1.45 -6.75 2.81
N THR A 48 -1.95 -7.96 2.55
CA THR A 48 -3.00 -8.19 1.56
C THR A 48 -4.26 -7.41 1.92
N SER A 49 -4.89 -6.81 0.92
CA SER A 49 -6.17 -6.12 1.05
C SER A 49 -7.01 -6.39 -0.19
N SER A 50 -8.30 -6.61 0.02
CA SER A 50 -9.27 -6.71 -1.07
C SER A 50 -9.67 -5.35 -1.65
N ILE A 51 -9.26 -4.24 -1.02
CA ILE A 51 -9.71 -2.88 -1.35
C ILE A 51 -8.59 -1.83 -1.43
N SER A 52 -7.36 -2.15 -1.00
CA SER A 52 -6.21 -1.23 -1.09
C SER A 52 -5.33 -1.54 -2.31
N ALA A 53 -5.05 -0.51 -3.13
CA ALA A 53 -4.12 -0.60 -4.25
C ALA A 53 -2.64 -0.60 -3.84
N PHE A 54 -2.37 -0.52 -2.54
CA PHE A 54 -1.03 -0.47 -1.96
C PHE A 54 -0.60 -1.77 -1.30
N SER A 55 -1.44 -2.81 -1.31
CA SER A 55 -1.11 -4.13 -0.78
C SER A 55 0.00 -4.82 -1.56
N LEU A 56 0.73 -5.70 -0.87
CA LEU A 56 1.86 -6.47 -1.43
C LEU A 56 2.99 -5.59 -2.00
N ARG A 57 3.09 -4.35 -1.55
CA ARG A 57 4.17 -3.42 -1.89
C ARG A 57 5.29 -3.47 -0.84
N PRO A 58 6.56 -3.25 -1.21
CA PRO A 58 7.66 -3.26 -0.26
C PRO A 58 7.51 -2.23 0.87
N VAL A 59 7.93 -2.62 2.06
CA VAL A 59 8.17 -1.76 3.21
C VAL A 59 9.53 -2.10 3.80
N THR A 60 10.35 -1.12 4.12
CA THR A 60 11.64 -1.36 4.78
C THR A 60 11.60 -0.79 6.19
N LEU A 61 11.97 -1.59 7.19
CA LEU A 61 12.22 -1.15 8.56
C LEU A 61 13.72 -1.07 8.79
N THR A 62 14.20 0.10 9.22
CA THR A 62 15.58 0.34 9.60
C THR A 62 15.65 0.89 11.02
N THR A 63 16.59 0.34 11.80
CA THR A 63 16.90 0.76 13.18
C THR A 63 18.39 1.08 13.32
N PRO A 64 18.82 1.84 14.35
CA PRO A 64 20.19 2.31 14.47
C PRO A 64 21.17 1.18 14.78
N THR A 65 22.46 1.46 14.62
CA THR A 65 23.55 0.55 15.04
C THR A 65 23.41 0.17 16.51
N GLY A 66 23.73 -1.07 16.85
CA GLY A 66 23.72 -1.53 18.24
C GLY A 66 22.34 -1.95 18.76
N THR A 67 21.34 -1.94 17.89
CA THR A 67 20.04 -2.58 18.13
C THR A 67 20.01 -3.98 17.50
N ASN A 68 18.96 -4.75 17.72
CA ASN A 68 18.70 -5.98 16.97
C ASN A 68 17.19 -6.16 16.80
N ILE A 69 16.70 -6.29 15.56
CA ILE A 69 15.28 -6.53 15.28
C ILE A 69 15.00 -8.01 15.55
N THR A 70 14.29 -8.31 16.63
CA THR A 70 14.00 -9.69 17.06
C THR A 70 12.76 -10.26 16.40
N SER A 71 11.81 -9.40 16.01
CA SER A 71 10.65 -9.80 15.21
C SER A 71 10.10 -8.61 14.42
N SER A 72 9.51 -8.87 13.27
CA SER A 72 8.86 -7.84 12.45
C SER A 72 7.82 -8.47 11.52
N SER A 73 6.69 -7.81 11.36
CA SER A 73 5.59 -8.25 10.49
C SER A 73 4.75 -7.04 10.08
N THR A 74 3.95 -7.21 9.04
CA THR A 74 2.88 -6.26 8.71
C THR A 74 1.52 -6.91 8.91
N VAL A 75 0.54 -6.12 9.35
CA VAL A 75 -0.83 -6.58 9.54
C VAL A 75 -1.81 -5.55 8.98
N PRO A 76 -2.90 -5.99 8.32
CA PRO A 76 -3.97 -5.07 7.96
C PRO A 76 -4.75 -4.70 9.22
N GLU A 77 -5.23 -3.46 9.29
CA GLU A 77 -6.07 -3.01 10.40
C GLU A 77 -7.31 -3.90 10.63
N SER A 78 -7.87 -4.44 9.56
CA SER A 78 -9.01 -5.37 9.62
C SER A 78 -8.71 -6.67 10.36
N SER A 79 -7.44 -7.01 10.58
CA SER A 79 -7.02 -8.17 11.38
C SER A 79 -6.84 -7.85 12.87
N LEU A 80 -6.92 -6.58 13.26
CA LEU A 80 -6.78 -6.14 14.65
C LEU A 80 -8.12 -6.18 15.39
N ALA A 81 -8.05 -6.25 16.73
CA ALA A 81 -9.21 -6.42 17.60
C ALA A 81 -10.22 -5.28 17.49
N THR A 82 -9.75 -4.07 17.17
CA THR A 82 -10.57 -2.89 16.94
C THR A 82 -10.06 -2.15 15.71
N GLN A 83 -10.98 -1.48 15.01
CA GLN A 83 -10.67 -0.60 13.89
C GLN A 83 -10.76 0.86 14.36
N ASP A 84 -9.94 1.73 13.77
CA ASP A 84 -10.02 3.17 13.92
C ASP A 84 -11.27 3.68 13.18
N SER A 85 -12.18 4.31 13.93
CA SER A 85 -13.43 4.79 13.36
C SER A 85 -13.26 6.00 12.43
N THR A 86 -12.08 6.63 12.45
CA THR A 86 -11.82 7.90 11.76
C THR A 86 -10.72 7.81 10.70
N ASN A 87 -9.99 6.70 10.64
CA ASN A 87 -8.87 6.53 9.72
C ASN A 87 -8.84 5.12 9.13
N GLN A 88 -8.13 4.99 8.03
CA GLN A 88 -7.79 3.75 7.34
C GLN A 88 -6.28 3.59 7.33
N TYR A 89 -5.80 2.35 7.30
CA TYR A 89 -4.37 2.03 7.21
C TYR A 89 -4.08 1.28 5.90
N PRO A 90 -4.09 1.98 4.74
CA PRO A 90 -3.96 1.33 3.43
C PRO A 90 -2.62 0.62 3.21
N LEU A 91 -1.59 0.98 3.98
CA LEU A 91 -0.26 0.38 3.97
C LEU A 91 -0.08 -0.66 5.08
N GLY A 92 -1.12 -0.91 5.88
CA GLY A 92 -1.07 -1.72 7.09
C GLY A 92 -0.34 -1.05 8.25
N LEU A 93 -0.21 -1.81 9.34
CA LEU A 93 0.64 -1.49 10.47
C LEU A 93 1.87 -2.40 10.44
N VAL A 94 3.05 -1.81 10.65
CA VAL A 94 4.30 -2.51 10.85
C VAL A 94 4.43 -2.79 12.34
N ASN A 95 4.33 -4.06 12.73
CA ASN A 95 4.57 -4.52 14.09
C ASN A 95 6.00 -5.05 14.17
N PHE A 96 6.82 -4.47 15.05
CA PHE A 96 8.17 -4.93 15.27
C PHE A 96 8.54 -4.95 16.75
N GLN A 97 9.54 -5.78 17.04
CA GLN A 97 10.25 -5.82 18.31
C GLN A 97 11.74 -5.69 18.03
N MET A 98 12.43 -4.92 18.87
CA MET A 98 13.88 -4.80 18.84
C MET A 98 14.46 -4.83 20.26
N THR A 99 15.69 -5.30 20.39
CA THR A 99 16.47 -5.13 21.61
C THR A 99 17.41 -3.94 21.47
N THR A 100 17.59 -3.16 22.54
CA THR A 100 18.49 -2.01 22.56
C THR A 100 19.05 -1.74 23.96
N ASN A 101 20.25 -1.15 24.01
CA ASN A 101 20.81 -0.57 25.24
C ASN A 101 20.91 0.97 25.12
N GLN A 102 20.36 1.55 24.06
CA GLN A 102 20.43 2.98 23.75
C GLN A 102 19.20 3.70 24.28
N THR A 103 19.40 4.91 24.80
CA THR A 103 18.30 5.76 25.26
C THR A 103 17.39 6.20 24.12
N ASN A 104 17.97 6.58 22.97
CA ASN A 104 17.24 7.07 21.81
C ASN A 104 17.49 6.15 20.62
N ASN A 105 16.41 5.68 20.00
CA ASN A 105 16.44 4.73 18.90
C ASN A 105 15.67 5.32 17.72
N GLN A 106 16.38 5.80 16.69
CA GLN A 106 15.75 6.32 15.49
C GLN A 106 15.20 5.19 14.62
N ILE A 107 13.88 5.17 14.43
CA ILE A 107 13.18 4.23 13.58
C ILE A 107 12.91 4.88 12.24
N VAL A 108 13.22 4.17 11.16
CA VAL A 108 12.92 4.59 9.79
C VAL A 108 12.11 3.51 9.08
N LEU A 109 10.93 3.88 8.62
CA LEU A 109 10.06 3.04 7.80
C LEU A 109 9.92 3.64 6.41
N THR A 110 10.24 2.87 5.37
CA THR A 110 10.15 3.31 3.97
C THR A 110 9.11 2.47 3.24
N PHE A 111 8.00 3.10 2.84
CA PHE A 111 6.88 2.44 2.17
C PHE A 111 6.85 2.77 0.68
N GLU A 112 6.82 1.77 -0.20
CA GLU A 112 6.52 1.99 -1.63
C GLU A 112 5.03 2.32 -1.79
N THR A 113 4.70 3.55 -2.17
CA THR A 113 3.31 4.02 -2.25
C THR A 113 3.18 5.26 -3.13
N ASN A 114 1.98 5.52 -3.63
CA ASN A 114 1.64 6.77 -4.33
C ASN A 114 0.90 7.76 -3.42
N LEU A 115 0.75 7.46 -2.13
CA LEU A 115 0.24 8.43 -1.14
C LEU A 115 1.26 9.55 -0.95
N LEU A 116 0.77 10.76 -0.67
CA LEU A 116 1.58 11.94 -0.39
C LEU A 116 1.77 12.14 1.12
N PRO A 117 2.85 12.80 1.57
CA PRO A 117 3.06 13.10 2.99
C PRO A 117 1.88 13.83 3.64
N SER A 118 1.21 14.73 2.90
CA SER A 118 0.05 15.49 3.38
C SER A 118 -1.23 14.65 3.57
N GLN A 119 -1.25 13.42 3.06
CA GLN A 119 -2.42 12.53 3.11
C GLN A 119 -2.36 11.54 4.27
N VAL A 120 -1.23 11.45 4.95
CA VAL A 120 -0.99 10.45 5.98
C VAL A 120 -0.64 11.09 7.33
N THR A 121 -1.02 10.42 8.40
CA THR A 121 -0.61 10.73 9.77
C THR A 121 -0.03 9.47 10.40
N PRO A 122 1.21 9.51 10.95
CA PRO A 122 1.75 8.39 11.70
C PRO A 122 0.92 8.12 12.95
N ARG A 123 0.46 6.88 13.09
CA ARG A 123 -0.33 6.44 14.25
C ARG A 123 0.14 5.07 14.72
N LYS A 124 0.01 4.84 16.02
CA LYS A 124 0.28 3.54 16.65
C LYS A 124 -1.01 2.83 17.01
N PHE A 125 -0.93 1.51 17.06
CA PHE A 125 -1.93 0.67 17.69
C PHE A 125 -1.37 0.08 18.99
N ASN A 126 -2.08 0.28 20.09
CA ASN A 126 -1.76 -0.34 21.36
C ASN A 126 -2.65 -1.58 21.57
N PRO A 127 -2.09 -2.80 21.50
CA PRO A 127 -2.85 -4.04 21.68
C PRO A 127 -3.30 -4.26 23.13
N ASN A 128 -2.67 -3.60 24.11
CA ASN A 128 -3.07 -3.71 25.52
C ASN A 128 -4.38 -2.95 25.78
N THR A 129 -4.60 -1.84 25.07
CA THR A 129 -5.80 -0.99 25.21
C THR A 129 -6.74 -1.07 24.01
N ASN A 130 -6.36 -1.77 22.95
CA ASN A 130 -7.05 -1.83 21.66
C ASN A 130 -7.41 -0.43 21.11
N SER A 131 -6.46 0.49 21.18
CA SER A 131 -6.67 1.89 20.78
C SER A 131 -5.58 2.40 19.85
N TYR A 132 -5.96 3.40 19.04
CA TYR A 132 -5.07 4.07 18.10
C TYR A 132 -4.74 5.47 18.58
N SER A 133 -3.49 5.89 18.48
CA SER A 133 -3.05 7.23 18.86
C SER A 133 -2.05 7.80 17.86
N ASN A 134 -2.02 9.12 17.72
CA ASN A 134 -0.97 9.80 16.97
C ASN A 134 0.37 9.60 17.66
N LEU A 135 1.46 9.68 16.89
CA LEU A 135 2.77 9.84 17.50
C LEU A 135 2.82 11.20 18.23
N PRO A 136 3.25 11.26 19.49
CA PRO A 136 3.38 12.48 20.26
C PRO A 136 4.52 13.32 19.67
N GLY A 137 4.46 14.63 19.88
CA GLY A 137 5.49 15.55 19.38
C GLY A 137 6.90 15.25 19.90
N SER A 138 7.00 14.65 21.10
CA SER A 138 8.26 14.17 21.69
C SER A 138 8.97 13.12 20.85
N ALA A 139 8.25 12.37 20.01
CA ALA A 139 8.85 11.37 19.12
C ALA A 139 9.56 11.99 17.91
N GLY A 140 9.37 13.29 17.64
CA GLY A 140 9.98 13.98 16.50
C GLY A 140 9.61 13.36 15.15
N ALA A 141 8.38 12.83 15.04
CA ALA A 141 7.96 12.09 13.86
C ALA A 141 7.88 12.99 12.62
N THR A 142 8.46 12.52 11.52
CA THR A 142 8.42 13.18 10.20
C THR A 142 8.00 12.17 9.14
N VAL A 143 7.23 12.62 8.16
CA VAL A 143 6.92 11.86 6.94
C VAL A 143 7.41 12.67 5.75
N THR A 144 8.32 12.10 4.98
CA THR A 144 8.85 12.71 3.76
C THR A 144 8.60 11.80 2.56
N GLU A 145 8.76 12.34 1.36
CA GLU A 145 8.71 11.57 0.12
C GLU A 145 10.12 11.39 -0.47
N THR A 146 10.33 10.27 -1.16
CA THR A 146 11.54 10.01 -1.94
C THR A 146 11.22 9.15 -3.16
N THR A 147 12.17 9.04 -4.08
CA THR A 147 12.09 8.15 -5.24
C THR A 147 13.23 7.13 -5.19
N ILE A 148 12.90 5.85 -5.10
CA ILE A 148 13.85 4.73 -5.12
C ILE A 148 13.47 3.86 -6.33
N ASN A 149 14.44 3.56 -7.19
CA ASN A 149 14.24 2.77 -8.41
C ASN A 149 13.09 3.27 -9.30
N GLY A 150 12.92 4.60 -9.38
CA GLY A 150 11.86 5.24 -10.16
C GLY A 150 10.45 5.13 -9.57
N LYS A 151 10.31 4.59 -8.35
CA LYS A 151 9.03 4.46 -7.66
C LYS A 151 8.94 5.42 -6.47
N HIS A 152 7.75 5.97 -6.27
CA HIS A 152 7.48 6.87 -5.16
C HIS A 152 7.43 6.11 -3.83
N HIS A 153 8.03 6.70 -2.80
CA HIS A 153 8.07 6.15 -1.46
C HIS A 153 7.75 7.23 -0.43
N LEU A 154 7.11 6.83 0.67
CA LEU A 154 7.04 7.62 1.90
C LEU A 154 8.03 7.11 2.93
N VAL A 155 8.76 8.01 3.57
CA VAL A 155 9.72 7.72 4.63
C VAL A 155 9.19 8.31 5.94
N LEU A 156 8.81 7.44 6.87
CA LEU A 156 8.48 7.80 8.24
C LEU A 156 9.73 7.65 9.11
N THR A 157 10.13 8.74 9.77
CA THR A 157 11.24 8.76 10.73
C THR A 157 10.74 9.25 12.09
N TYR A 158 11.06 8.55 13.17
CA TYR A 158 10.74 8.97 14.55
C TYR A 158 11.69 8.33 15.56
N THR A 159 11.67 8.79 16.82
CA THR A 159 12.54 8.28 17.89
C THR A 159 11.75 7.50 18.93
N LEU A 160 12.24 6.30 19.26
CA LEU A 160 11.76 5.47 20.37
C LEU A 160 12.74 5.51 21.54
N ILE A 161 12.17 5.53 22.75
CA ILE A 161 12.88 5.40 24.01
C ILE A 161 12.39 4.12 24.67
N ASP A 162 13.31 3.24 25.08
CA ASP A 162 13.00 2.03 25.83
C ASP A 162 12.26 2.39 27.13
N ASN A 163 11.13 1.73 27.39
CA ASN A 163 10.20 2.07 28.46
C ASN A 163 9.65 3.52 28.40
N GLY A 164 9.70 4.16 27.22
CA GLY A 164 9.09 5.45 26.95
C GLY A 164 7.60 5.36 26.60
N GLU A 165 6.98 6.50 26.30
CA GLU A 165 5.53 6.60 25.98
C GLU A 165 5.11 5.71 24.80
N LEU A 166 6.03 5.45 23.87
CA LEU A 166 5.75 4.68 22.66
C LEU A 166 6.10 3.20 22.77
N ASP A 167 6.74 2.81 23.86
CA ASP A 167 7.10 1.42 24.07
C ASP A 167 5.94 0.66 24.71
N LEU A 168 5.58 -0.46 24.10
CA LEU A 168 4.48 -1.31 24.55
C LEU A 168 4.98 -2.57 25.27
N ASP A 169 6.28 -2.67 25.51
CA ASP A 169 6.91 -3.71 26.33
C ASP A 169 7.59 -3.04 27.55
N PRO A 170 7.24 -3.41 28.79
CA PRO A 170 7.87 -2.84 29.98
C PRO A 170 9.23 -3.49 30.32
N THR A 171 9.70 -4.43 29.48
CA THR A 171 10.95 -5.15 29.72
C THR A 171 12.13 -4.27 29.32
N ALA A 172 13.03 -3.99 30.27
CA ALA A 172 14.23 -3.21 30.01
C ALA A 172 15.05 -3.77 28.83
N GLY A 173 15.34 -2.89 27.87
CA GLY A 173 16.10 -3.19 26.67
C GLY A 173 15.32 -3.90 25.57
N VAL A 174 13.99 -3.96 25.65
CA VAL A 174 13.09 -4.52 24.63
C VAL A 174 12.04 -3.49 24.28
N VAL A 175 12.00 -3.09 23.00
CA VAL A 175 11.02 -2.15 22.49
C VAL A 175 10.05 -2.86 21.56
N ARG A 176 8.74 -2.65 21.75
CA ARG A 176 7.69 -3.15 20.83
C ARG A 176 6.79 -2.03 20.37
N ASP A 177 6.66 -1.86 19.05
CA ASP A 177 5.91 -0.75 18.47
C ASP A 177 5.17 -1.10 17.16
N PRO A 178 3.84 -1.31 17.20
CA PRO A 178 2.97 -1.37 16.04
C PRO A 178 2.61 0.04 15.55
N VAL A 179 3.19 0.45 14.42
CA VAL A 179 3.00 1.77 13.81
C VAL A 179 2.52 1.66 12.36
N GLY A 180 1.69 2.60 11.92
CA GLY A 180 1.24 2.69 10.53
C GLY A 180 1.05 4.13 10.08
N LEU A 181 0.90 4.30 8.76
CA LEU A 181 0.52 5.56 8.14
C LEU A 181 -0.99 5.57 7.94
N ALA A 182 -1.69 6.32 8.80
CA ALA A 182 -3.13 6.45 8.77
C ALA A 182 -3.56 7.49 7.75
N VAL A 183 -4.57 7.18 6.95
CA VAL A 183 -5.26 8.12 6.06
C VAL A 183 -6.64 8.37 6.64
N SER A 184 -7.02 9.63 6.86
CA SER A 184 -8.36 9.93 7.38
C SER A 184 -9.46 9.38 6.46
N ASN A 185 -10.60 8.96 7.00
CA ASN A 185 -11.70 8.43 6.17
C ASN A 185 -12.11 9.45 5.08
N ALA A 186 -12.13 10.75 5.41
CA ALA A 186 -12.42 11.81 4.44
C ALA A 186 -11.41 11.84 3.29
N THR A 187 -10.11 11.79 3.59
CA THR A 187 -9.05 11.75 2.57
C THR A 187 -9.11 10.44 1.77
N TYR A 188 -9.40 9.33 2.42
CA TYR A 188 -9.49 8.01 1.79
C TYR A 188 -10.64 7.95 0.77
N ASP A 189 -11.81 8.48 1.14
CA ASP A 189 -12.98 8.57 0.26
C ASP A 189 -12.71 9.49 -0.94
N GLU A 190 -11.98 10.60 -0.75
CA GLU A 190 -11.57 11.47 -1.86
C GLU A 190 -10.64 10.76 -2.83
N LEU A 191 -9.65 10.01 -2.33
CA LEU A 191 -8.76 9.19 -3.13
C LEU A 191 -9.55 8.16 -3.95
N ALA A 192 -10.50 7.46 -3.33
CA ALA A 192 -11.38 6.51 -4.01
C ALA A 192 -12.25 7.20 -5.09
N ARG A 193 -12.77 8.41 -4.83
CA ARG A 193 -13.62 9.17 -5.75
C ARG A 193 -12.89 9.64 -7.00
N THR A 194 -11.60 9.97 -6.90
CA THR A 194 -10.82 10.37 -8.09
C THR A 194 -10.74 9.26 -9.15
N GLY A 195 -10.83 7.99 -8.76
CA GLY A 195 -10.91 6.86 -9.70
C GLY A 195 -12.26 6.73 -10.41
N GLU A 196 -13.37 7.03 -9.73
CA GLU A 196 -14.73 6.92 -10.33
C GLU A 196 -15.04 8.02 -11.35
N GLY A 197 -14.48 9.22 -11.17
CA GLY A 197 -14.69 10.35 -12.08
C GLY A 197 -14.25 10.05 -13.52
N TYR A 198 -13.16 9.29 -13.67
CA TYR A 198 -12.66 8.86 -14.98
C TYR A 198 -13.58 7.85 -15.67
N VAL A 199 -14.19 6.92 -14.92
CA VAL A 199 -15.11 5.91 -15.48
C VAL A 199 -16.40 6.58 -15.99
N LYS A 200 -16.91 7.62 -15.29
CA LYS A 200 -18.09 8.37 -15.73
C LYS A 200 -17.85 9.16 -17.01
N ILE A 201 -16.67 9.76 -17.19
CA ILE A 201 -16.34 10.51 -18.42
C ILE A 201 -16.26 9.56 -19.64
N ILE A 202 -15.67 8.37 -19.48
CA ILE A 202 -15.60 7.37 -20.57
C ILE A 202 -17.00 6.84 -20.92
N ALA A 203 -17.85 6.54 -19.93
CA ALA A 203 -19.21 6.01 -20.17
C ALA A 203 -20.13 7.01 -20.90
N ILE A 204 -19.97 8.32 -20.64
CA ILE A 204 -20.71 9.37 -21.35
C ILE A 204 -20.18 9.56 -22.78
N ALA A 205 -18.85 9.48 -22.98
CA ALA A 205 -18.23 9.58 -24.30
C ALA A 205 -18.57 8.38 -25.21
N SER A 206 -18.57 7.14 -24.68
CA SER A 206 -18.92 5.94 -25.46
C SER A 206 -20.40 5.87 -25.81
N SER A 207 -21.30 6.37 -24.95
CA SER A 207 -22.75 6.43 -25.24
C SER A 207 -23.08 7.46 -26.32
N SER A 208 -22.30 8.53 -26.42
CA SER A 208 -22.47 9.58 -27.45
C SER A 208 -22.07 9.11 -28.86
N ILE A 209 -21.06 8.22 -28.95
CA ILE A 209 -20.61 7.65 -30.24
C ILE A 209 -21.62 6.63 -30.79
N LEU A 210 -22.36 5.91 -29.93
CA LEU A 210 -23.37 4.94 -30.38
C LEU A 210 -24.66 5.61 -30.91
N MET A 211 -25.04 6.78 -30.37
CA MET A 211 -26.28 7.48 -30.76
C MET A 211 -26.17 8.27 -32.08
N PHE A 212 -24.96 8.67 -32.48
CA PHE A 212 -24.74 9.26 -33.81
C PHE A 212 -24.73 8.22 -34.94
N GLY A 213 -24.27 6.98 -34.69
CA GLY A 213 -24.25 5.90 -35.67
C GLY A 213 -25.64 5.44 -36.12
N ILE A 214 -26.62 5.42 -35.21
CA ILE A 214 -28.00 5.00 -35.52
C ILE A 214 -28.77 6.06 -36.33
N SER A 215 -28.46 7.35 -36.14
CA SER A 215 -29.14 8.45 -36.85
C SER A 215 -28.74 8.53 -38.34
N VAL A 216 -27.48 8.25 -38.67
CA VAL A 216 -26.98 8.28 -40.06
C VAL A 216 -27.53 7.12 -40.90
N ILE A 217 -27.77 5.95 -40.29
CA ILE A 217 -28.33 4.78 -41.00
C ILE A 217 -29.82 4.95 -41.32
N LYS A 218 -30.59 5.66 -40.49
CA LYS A 218 -32.02 5.93 -40.75
C LYS A 218 -32.27 6.94 -41.88
N LEU A 219 -31.38 7.91 -42.10
CA LEU A 219 -31.54 8.88 -43.20
C LEU A 219 -31.18 8.33 -44.59
N ARG A 220 -30.26 7.35 -44.69
CA ARG A 220 -29.88 6.76 -45.99
C ARG A 220 -30.98 5.87 -46.58
N ARG A 221 -31.77 5.18 -45.75
CA ARG A 221 -32.88 4.33 -46.21
C ARG A 221 -34.09 5.11 -46.75
N ARG A 222 -34.33 6.34 -46.28
CA ARG A 222 -35.43 7.18 -46.80
C ARG A 222 -35.14 7.79 -48.17
N ARG A 223 -33.88 8.04 -48.53
CA ARG A 223 -33.51 8.59 -49.85
C ARG A 223 -33.49 7.53 -50.96
N GLY A 224 -33.29 6.24 -50.64
CA GLY A 224 -33.31 5.16 -51.63
C GLY A 224 -34.70 4.76 -52.13
N THR A 225 -35.75 4.93 -51.32
CA THR A 225 -37.12 4.53 -51.71
C THR A 225 -37.80 5.55 -52.63
N VAL A 226 -37.44 6.84 -52.53
CA VAL A 226 -38.07 7.91 -53.34
C VAL A 226 -37.60 7.87 -54.81
N TYR A 227 -36.37 7.42 -55.08
CA TYR A 227 -35.87 7.32 -56.46
C TYR A 227 -36.48 6.17 -57.28
N LYS A 228 -37.17 5.21 -56.65
CA LYS A 228 -37.78 4.08 -57.37
C LYS A 228 -39.24 4.31 -57.81
N ILE A 229 -39.89 5.38 -57.35
CA ILE A 229 -41.31 5.67 -57.64
C ILE A 229 -41.49 6.59 -58.87
N ILE A 230 -40.44 7.29 -59.33
CA ILE A 230 -40.55 8.24 -60.45
C ILE A 230 -40.39 7.58 -61.83
N GLN A 231 -39.95 6.32 -61.92
CA GLN A 231 -39.75 5.62 -63.21
C GLN A 231 -40.91 4.70 -63.65
N THR A 232 -42.10 4.78 -63.03
CA THR A 232 -43.25 3.96 -63.44
C THR A 232 -44.52 4.77 -63.71
N ARG A 233 -44.39 5.89 -64.44
CA ARG A 233 -45.48 6.51 -65.21
C ARG A 233 -44.90 7.14 -66.47
N ALA A 234 -44.74 6.30 -67.49
CA ALA A 234 -44.83 6.70 -68.89
C ALA A 234 -46.30 6.49 -69.31
#